data_AF-A0A7X9HJC3-F1
#
_entry.id   AF-A0A7X9HJC3-F1
#
_cell.length_a   1.000
_cell.length_b   1.000
_cell.length_c   1.000
_cell.angle_alpha   90.00
_cell.angle_beta   90.00
_cell.angle_gamma   90.00
#
_symmetry.space_group_name_H-M   'P 1'
#
loop_
_entity.id
_entity.type
_entity.pdbx_description
1 polymer ?
#
loop_
_entity_poly.entity_id
_entity_poly.type
_entity_poly.pdbx_seq_one_letter_code
_entity_poly.pdbx_strand_id
1 'polypeptide(L)'
;MFNLEQFIAHHITRRKESLFSADLQNHLPELSERIAGQSVLVIGGAGTIGSSFIKALLPFRPSRLVVIDTSENGLTELTRDLRSTHALYVPNDYKTYPV
;
A
#
# COMPACT_ATOMS: atom_id res chain seq x y z
N MET A 1 -14.17 8.93 20.72
CA MET A 1 -14.04 8.51 19.31
C MET A 1 -13.37 7.15 19.30
N PHE A 2 -13.88 6.18 18.55
CA PHE A 2 -13.28 4.84 18.50
C PHE A 2 -11.95 4.88 17.73
N ASN A 3 -10.87 4.40 18.36
CA ASN A 3 -9.56 4.24 17.71
C ASN A 3 -9.40 2.77 17.28
N LEU A 4 -9.60 2.51 15.99
CA LEU A 4 -9.54 1.16 15.42
C LEU A 4 -8.15 0.54 15.56
N GLU A 5 -7.08 1.30 15.34
CA GLU A 5 -5.71 0.79 15.44
C GLU A 5 -5.38 0.35 16.86
N GLN A 6 -5.74 1.17 17.84
CA GLN A 6 -5.57 0.84 19.25
C GLN A 6 -6.38 -0.41 19.62
N PHE A 7 -7.62 -0.53 19.15
CA PHE A 7 -8.45 -1.71 19.42
C PHE A 7 -7.82 -2.99 18.84
N ILE A 8 -7.37 -2.95 17.58
CA ILE A 8 -6.71 -4.09 16.93
C ILE A 8 -5.45 -4.50 17.69
N ALA A 9 -4.60 -3.54 18.04
CA ALA A 9 -3.35 -3.80 18.77
C ALA A 9 -3.58 -4.47 20.13
N HIS A 10 -4.57 -4.01 20.89
CA HIS A 10 -4.82 -4.51 22.26
C HIS A 10 -5.63 -5.80 22.28
N HIS A 11 -6.62 -5.94 21.40
CA HIS A 11 -7.61 -7.03 21.52
C HIS A 11 -7.47 -8.11 20.45
N ILE A 12 -6.99 -7.79 19.25
CA ILE A 12 -6.93 -8.73 18.13
C ILE A 12 -5.53 -9.33 18.00
N THR A 13 -4.53 -8.49 17.74
CA THR A 13 -3.15 -8.97 17.53
C THR A 13 -2.39 -9.13 18.83
N ARG A 14 -2.84 -8.46 19.91
CA ARG A 14 -2.18 -8.38 21.23
C ARG A 14 -0.70 -7.97 21.13
N ARG A 15 -0.40 -7.09 20.18
CA ARG A 15 0.93 -6.57 19.89
C ARG A 15 0.87 -5.06 19.82
N LYS A 16 1.79 -4.40 20.54
CA LYS A 16 1.91 -2.93 20.54
C LYS A 16 2.61 -2.39 19.29
N GLU A 17 3.38 -3.22 18.60
CA GLU A 17 4.19 -2.85 17.44
C GLU A 17 4.18 -3.93 16.35
N SER A 18 4.56 -3.55 15.13
CA SER A 18 4.74 -4.49 14.02
C SER A 18 5.96 -5.39 14.26
N LEU A 19 5.87 -6.65 13.81
CA LEU A 19 7.01 -7.59 13.84
C LEU A 19 8.16 -7.12 12.95
N PHE A 20 7.85 -6.36 11.90
CA PHE A 20 8.81 -5.86 10.93
C PHE A 20 9.29 -4.43 11.24
N SER A 21 8.97 -3.87 12.43
CA SER A 21 9.32 -2.48 12.75
C SER A 21 10.83 -2.25 12.68
N ALA A 22 11.61 -3.15 13.28
CA ALA A 22 13.07 -3.06 13.27
C ALA A 22 13.65 -3.26 11.86
N ASP A 23 13.17 -4.28 11.14
CA ASP A 23 13.64 -4.57 9.78
C ASP A 23 13.34 -3.40 8.83
N LEU A 24 12.13 -2.85 8.88
CA LEU A 24 11.77 -1.68 8.08
C LEU A 24 12.70 -0.51 8.38
N GLN A 25 12.92 -0.17 9.66
CA GLN A 25 13.82 0.92 10.03
C GLN A 25 15.25 0.71 9.51
N ASN A 26 15.77 -0.51 9.60
CA ASN A 26 17.12 -0.85 9.13
C ASN A 26 17.26 -0.77 7.61
N HIS A 27 16.19 -1.04 6.87
CA HIS A 27 16.19 -1.09 5.40
C HIS A 27 15.51 0.12 4.73
N LEU A 28 15.01 1.08 5.50
CA LEU A 28 14.34 2.29 4.97
C LEU A 28 15.16 3.04 3.91
N PRO A 29 16.48 3.28 4.10
CA PRO A 29 17.31 3.95 3.09
C PRO A 29 17.38 3.16 1.78
N GLU A 30 17.61 1.84 1.87
CA GLU A 30 17.72 0.97 0.70
C GLU A 30 16.38 0.85 -0.04
N LEU A 31 15.27 0.69 0.67
CA LEU A 31 13.93 0.66 0.08
C LEU A 31 13.62 1.97 -0.64
N SER A 32 13.95 3.10 -0.02
CA SER A 32 13.75 4.42 -0.61
C SER A 32 14.57 4.60 -1.88
N GLU A 33 15.86 4.25 -1.85
CA GLU A 33 16.74 4.31 -3.02
C GLU A 33 16.24 3.42 -4.17
N ARG A 34 15.82 2.20 -3.85
CA ARG A 34 15.40 1.21 -4.86
C ARG A 34 14.01 1.47 -5.43
N ILE A 35 13.12 2.14 -4.72
CA ILE A 35 11.71 2.31 -5.14
C ILE A 35 11.43 3.72 -5.65
N ALA A 36 12.09 4.75 -5.08
CA ALA A 36 11.83 6.13 -5.46
C ALA A 36 12.08 6.35 -6.96
N GLY A 37 11.10 6.94 -7.63
CA GLY A 37 11.17 7.20 -9.06
C GLY A 37 11.07 5.97 -9.97
N GLN A 38 10.94 4.75 -9.44
CA GLN A 38 10.79 3.54 -10.26
C GLN A 38 9.35 3.35 -10.76
N SER A 39 9.22 2.57 -11.84
CA SER A 39 7.92 2.08 -12.31
C SER A 39 7.60 0.73 -11.68
N VAL A 40 6.40 0.58 -11.13
CA VAL A 40 5.96 -0.66 -10.46
C VAL A 40 4.73 -1.24 -11.13
N LEU A 41 4.77 -2.55 -11.39
CA LEU A 41 3.64 -3.36 -11.84
C LEU A 41 3.22 -4.30 -10.70
N VAL A 42 1.95 -4.26 -10.30
CA VAL A 42 1.38 -5.16 -9.30
C VAL A 42 0.29 -6.01 -9.95
N ILE A 43 0.45 -7.33 -9.91
CA ILE A 43 -0.53 -8.31 -10.41
C ILE A 43 -1.29 -8.88 -9.21
N GLY A 44 -2.62 -8.95 -9.31
CA GLY A 44 -3.50 -9.28 -8.18
C GLY A 44 -3.61 -8.12 -7.18
N GLY A 45 -3.48 -6.89 -7.66
CA GLY A 45 -3.36 -5.72 -6.79
C GLY A 45 -4.67 -5.27 -6.12
N ALA A 46 -5.83 -5.73 -6.58
CA ALA A 46 -7.11 -5.44 -5.94
C ALA A 46 -7.46 -6.41 -4.81
N GLY A 47 -6.71 -7.51 -4.66
CA GLY A 47 -6.85 -8.44 -3.53
C GLY A 47 -6.34 -7.87 -2.20
N THR A 48 -6.56 -8.60 -1.11
CA THR A 48 -6.19 -8.20 0.25
C THR A 48 -4.69 -7.92 0.40
N ILE A 49 -3.84 -8.82 -0.10
CA ILE A 49 -2.37 -8.66 -0.01
C ILE A 49 -1.89 -7.58 -0.98
N GLY A 50 -2.38 -7.61 -2.22
CA GLY A 50 -1.97 -6.66 -3.26
C GLY A 50 -2.26 -5.21 -2.88
N SER A 51 -3.47 -4.93 -2.38
CA SER A 51 -3.85 -3.59 -1.93
C SER A 51 -3.03 -3.14 -0.71
N SER A 52 -2.80 -4.02 0.26
CA SER A 52 -1.93 -3.73 1.41
C SER A 52 -0.49 -3.46 0.99
N PHE A 53 0.05 -4.21 0.03
CA PHE A 53 1.39 -4.01 -0.51
C PHE A 53 1.50 -2.66 -1.23
N ILE A 54 0.52 -2.32 -2.08
CA ILE A 54 0.48 -1.02 -2.77
C ILE A 54 0.51 0.12 -1.76
N LYS A 55 -0.32 0.06 -0.70
CA LYS A 55 -0.34 1.10 0.34
C LYS A 55 1.00 1.23 1.07
N ALA A 56 1.71 0.12 1.31
CA ALA A 56 3.04 0.14 1.93
C ALA A 56 4.15 0.65 0.97
N LEU A 57 3.98 0.43 -0.34
CA LEU A 57 4.91 0.84 -1.39
C LEU A 57 4.84 2.34 -1.69
N LEU A 58 3.63 2.91 -1.72
CA LEU A 58 3.39 4.29 -2.15
C LEU A 58 4.16 5.37 -1.36
N PRO A 59 4.41 5.24 -0.04
CA PRO A 59 5.25 6.17 0.72
C PRO A 59 6.67 6.34 0.16
N PHE A 60 7.21 5.33 -0.54
CA PHE A 60 8.53 5.40 -1.18
C PHE A 60 8.52 6.15 -2.52
N ARG A 61 7.37 6.71 -2.93
CA ARG A 61 7.20 7.59 -4.09
C ARG A 61 7.71 7.02 -5.43
N PRO A 62 7.18 5.86 -5.89
CA PRO A 62 7.45 5.39 -7.24
C PRO A 62 6.95 6.39 -8.29
N SER A 63 7.58 6.47 -9.46
CA SER A 63 7.15 7.39 -10.53
C SER A 63 5.87 6.95 -11.23
N ARG A 64 5.59 5.64 -11.23
CA ARG A 64 4.46 5.01 -11.91
C ARG A 64 3.98 3.78 -11.16
N LEU A 65 2.66 3.59 -11.14
CA LEU A 65 2.01 2.40 -10.61
C LEU A 65 1.01 1.84 -11.64
N VAL A 66 1.23 0.60 -12.07
CA VAL A 66 0.27 -0.17 -12.88
C VAL A 66 -0.26 -1.32 -12.04
N VAL A 67 -1.58 -1.47 -12.00
CA VAL A 67 -2.25 -2.53 -11.24
C VAL A 67 -3.10 -3.38 -12.16
N ILE A 68 -2.85 -4.69 -12.14
CA ILE A 68 -3.60 -5.68 -12.90
C ILE A 68 -4.37 -6.54 -11.91
N ASP A 69 -5.66 -6.74 -12.16
CA ASP A 69 -6.49 -7.68 -11.41
C ASP A 69 -7.68 -8.13 -12.26
N THR A 70 -8.28 -9.28 -11.93
CA THR A 70 -9.49 -9.77 -12.57
C THR A 70 -10.75 -9.07 -12.06
N SER A 71 -10.69 -8.50 -10.85
CA SER A 71 -11.82 -7.84 -10.21
C SER A 71 -11.89 -6.35 -10.56
N GLU A 72 -12.74 -5.98 -11.52
CA GLU A 72 -13.01 -4.57 -11.86
C GLU A 72 -13.53 -3.78 -10.65
N ASN A 73 -14.45 -4.37 -9.89
CA ASN A 73 -14.96 -3.77 -8.66
C ASN A 73 -13.83 -3.54 -7.64
N GLY A 74 -12.95 -4.52 -7.47
CA GLY A 74 -11.81 -4.39 -6.57
C GLY A 74 -10.84 -3.28 -7.01
N LEU A 75 -10.55 -3.17 -8.30
CA LEU A 75 -9.71 -2.09 -8.84
C LEU A 75 -10.34 -0.71 -8.64
N THR A 76 -11.67 -0.63 -8.75
CA THR A 76 -12.42 0.60 -8.52
C THR A 76 -12.37 1.00 -7.04
N GLU A 77 -12.60 0.07 -6.13
CA GLU A 77 -12.51 0.31 -4.68
C GLU A 77 -11.09 0.69 -4.27
N LEU A 78 -10.07 -0.03 -4.77
CA LEU A 78 -8.67 0.33 -4.55
C LEU A 78 -8.39 1.77 -5.02
N THR A 79 -8.85 2.14 -6.21
CA THR A 79 -8.65 3.50 -6.73
C THR A 79 -9.28 4.56 -5.82
N ARG A 80 -10.49 4.31 -5.32
CA ARG A 80 -11.19 5.23 -4.40
C ARG A 80 -10.45 5.34 -3.07
N ASP A 81 -10.06 4.21 -2.50
CA ASP A 81 -9.34 4.11 -1.23
C ASP A 81 -7.99 4.85 -1.29
N LEU A 82 -7.20 4.61 -2.34
CA LEU A 82 -5.91 5.29 -2.52
C LEU A 82 -6.05 6.81 -2.67
N ARG A 83 -7.04 7.28 -3.43
CA ARG A 83 -7.25 8.72 -3.68
C ARG A 83 -7.96 9.46 -2.55
N SER A 84 -8.68 8.74 -1.68
CA SER A 84 -9.38 9.34 -0.54
C SER A 84 -8.59 9.26 0.77
N THR A 85 -7.53 8.43 0.82
CA THR A 85 -6.63 8.37 1.96
C THR A 85 -5.81 9.66 2.08
N HIS A 86 -6.06 10.43 3.14
CA HIS A 86 -5.35 11.68 3.40
C HIS A 86 -3.84 11.48 3.50
N ALA A 87 -3.07 12.37 2.86
CA ALA A 87 -1.60 12.38 2.83
C ALA A 87 -0.93 11.14 2.19
N LEU A 88 -1.68 10.20 1.60
CA LEU A 88 -1.10 9.13 0.81
C LEU A 88 -0.62 9.66 -0.55
N TYR A 89 0.63 9.38 -0.89
CA TYR A 89 1.15 9.67 -2.22
C TYR A 89 0.56 8.71 -3.24
N VAL A 90 0.08 9.21 -4.38
CA VAL A 90 -0.28 8.42 -5.55
C VAL A 90 0.44 9.02 -6.76
N PRO A 91 1.20 8.24 -7.55
CA PRO A 91 1.87 8.77 -8.73
C PRO A 91 0.87 9.29 -9.76
N ASN A 92 1.25 10.33 -10.50
CA ASN A 92 0.43 10.86 -11.59
C ASN A 92 0.18 9.81 -12.69
N ASP A 93 1.17 8.97 -12.99
CA ASP A 93 1.00 7.80 -13.87
C ASP A 93 0.54 6.59 -13.05
N TYR A 94 -0.73 6.62 -12.66
CA TYR A 94 -1.43 5.51 -12.03
C TYR A 94 -2.48 4.92 -12.99
N LYS A 95 -2.38 3.62 -13.27
CA LYS A 95 -3.29 2.90 -14.18
C LYS A 95 -3.75 1.58 -13.59
N THR A 96 -5.03 1.28 -13.76
CA THR A 96 -5.63 -0.02 -13.45
C THR A 96 -6.03 -0.71 -14.74
N TYR A 97 -5.87 -2.03 -14.78
CA TYR A 97 -6.27 -2.86 -15.92
C TYR A 97 -7.04 -4.08 -15.41
N PRO A 98 -8.36 -4.18 -15.70
CA PRO A 98 -9.10 -5.41 -15.52
C PRO A 98 -8.71 -6.41 -16.62
N VAL A 99 -8.37 -7.65 -16.23
CA VAL A 99 -8.02 -8.75 -17.16
C VAL A 99 -8.90 -9.95 -16.93
#